data_AF-A0A090DAW4-F1
#
_entry.id   AF-A0A090DAW4-F1
#
_cell.length_a   1.000
_cell.length_b   1.000
_cell.length_c   1.000
_cell.angle_alpha   90.00
_cell.angle_beta   90.00
_cell.angle_gamma   90.00
#
_symmetry.space_group_name_H-M   'P 1'
#
loop_
_entity.id
_entity.type
_entity.pdbx_description
1 polymer ?
#
loop_
_entity_poly.entity_id
_entity_poly.type
_entity_poly.pdbx_seq_one_letter_code
_entity_poly.pdbx_strand_id
1 'polypeptide(L)' 'MAITTSALRDAIGLGFDRAGIVEVIGGMTRKMFVKSMTTFADHRVWQDVYYVPARDIVLYVKFQADVVTEFTVMAFKEK' A
#
# COMPACT_ATOMS: atom_id res chain seq x y z
N MET A 1 0.51 8.21 11.11
CA MET A 1 0.14 7.67 9.79
C MET A 1 -1.34 7.33 9.79
N ALA A 2 -2.09 7.69 8.75
CA ALA A 2 -3.52 7.41 8.65
C ALA A 2 -3.79 6.32 7.60
N ILE A 3 -4.84 5.55 7.80
CA ILE A 3 -5.26 4.46 6.90
C ILE A 3 -6.78 4.43 6.82
N THR A 4 -7.33 4.21 5.63
CA THR A 4 -8.78 4.06 5.46
C THR A 4 -9.27 2.76 6.10
N THR A 5 -10.53 2.72 6.52
CA THR A 5 -11.12 1.52 7.11
C THR A 5 -11.09 0.33 6.17
N SER A 6 -11.25 0.56 4.85
CA SER A 6 -11.14 -0.51 3.84
C SER A 6 -9.72 -1.07 3.77
N ALA A 7 -8.71 -0.21 3.59
CA ALA A 7 -7.32 -0.67 3.50
C ALA A 7 -6.86 -1.37 4.80
N LEU A 8 -7.32 -0.91 5.96
CA LEU A 8 -7.05 -1.58 7.23
C LEU A 8 -7.67 -2.99 7.27
N ARG A 9 -8.91 -3.15 6.80
CA ARG A 9 -9.57 -4.47 6.74
C ARG A 9 -8.85 -5.41 5.79
N ASP A 10 -8.44 -4.92 4.63
CA ASP A 10 -7.71 -5.71 3.64
C ASP A 10 -6.36 -6.16 4.21
N ALA A 11 -5.61 -5.25 4.83
CA ALA A 11 -4.35 -5.58 5.51
C ALA A 11 -4.53 -6.65 6.60
N ILE A 12 -5.57 -6.52 7.44
CA ILE A 12 -5.89 -7.52 8.47
C ILE A 12 -6.26 -8.86 7.83
N GLY A 13 -7.03 -8.86 6.73
CA GLY A 13 -7.36 -10.07 5.97
C GLY A 13 -6.14 -10.80 5.40
N LEU A 14 -5.06 -10.06 5.14
CA LEU A 14 -3.76 -10.60 4.72
C LEU A 14 -2.85 -10.99 5.90
N GLY A 15 -3.32 -10.87 7.14
CA GLY A 15 -2.57 -11.19 8.35
C GLY A 15 -1.54 -10.12 8.73
N PHE A 16 -1.76 -8.86 8.36
CA PHE A 16 -1.02 -7.71 8.85
C PHE A 16 -1.86 -6.99 9.91
N ASP A 17 -1.39 -7.03 11.15
CA ASP A 17 -1.91 -6.16 12.20
C ASP A 17 -1.33 -4.75 12.05
N ARG A 18 -1.69 -3.84 12.97
CA ARG A 18 -1.21 -2.44 12.90
C ARG A 18 0.32 -2.35 12.97
N ALA A 19 0.97 -3.22 13.74
CA ALA A 19 2.42 -3.24 13.84
C ALA A 19 3.05 -3.69 12.51
N GLY A 20 2.52 -4.76 11.90
CA GLY A 20 2.95 -5.24 10.59
C GLY A 20 2.74 -4.21 9.49
N ILE A 21 1.65 -3.44 9.51
CA ILE A 21 1.46 -2.32 8.56
C ILE A 21 2.56 -1.27 8.74
N VAL A 22 2.84 -0.86 9.99
CA VAL A 22 3.89 0.12 10.28
C VAL A 22 5.26 -0.38 9.83
N GLU A 23 5.57 -1.66 10.04
CA GLU A 23 6.80 -2.29 9.57
C GLU A 23 6.91 -2.25 8.03
N VAL A 24 5.84 -2.63 7.32
CA VAL A 24 5.79 -2.59 5.85
C VAL A 24 6.03 -1.17 5.35
N ILE A 25 5.33 -0.16 5.90
CA ILE A 25 5.52 1.22 5.46
C ILE A 25 6.92 1.75 5.84
N GLY A 26 7.41 1.41 7.03
CA GLY A 26 8.75 1.80 7.49
C GLY A 26 9.88 1.19 6.66
N GLY A 27 9.66 0.02 6.05
CA GLY A 27 10.60 -0.64 5.14
C GLY A 27 10.54 -0.15 3.69
N MET A 28 9.61 0.75 3.36
CA MET A 28 9.47 1.23 1.98
C MET A 28 10.71 2.03 1.53
N THR A 29 11.08 1.83 0.27
CA THR A 29 12.15 2.61 -0.37
C THR A 29 11.66 3.22 -1.68
N ARG A 30 12.36 4.24 -2.16
CA ARG A 30 12.04 4.89 -3.45
C ARG A 30 12.03 3.92 -4.65
N LYS A 31 12.75 2.79 -4.57
CA LYS A 31 12.77 1.77 -5.63
C LYS A 31 11.44 1.02 -5.78
N MET A 32 10.60 1.06 -4.76
CA MET A 32 9.28 0.41 -4.75
C MET A 32 8.20 1.30 -5.36
N PHE A 33 8.51 2.57 -5.67
CA PHE A 33 7.59 3.48 -6.33
C PHE A 33 7.35 3.03 -7.77
N VAL A 34 6.07 2.96 -8.15
CA VAL A 34 5.65 2.55 -9.49
C VAL A 34 5.26 3.77 -10.29
N LYS A 35 4.31 4.55 -9.77
CA LYS A 35 3.76 5.73 -10.45
C LYS A 35 2.98 6.60 -9.48
N SER A 36 2.83 7.86 -9.85
CA SER A 36 1.79 8.74 -9.31
C SER A 36 0.67 8.83 -10.34
N MET A 37 -0.57 8.75 -9.90
CA MET A 37 -1.74 8.84 -10.76
C MET A 37 -2.85 9.65 -10.08
N THR A 38 -3.68 10.31 -10.86
CA THR A 38 -4.87 10.98 -10.34
C THR A 38 -6.09 10.07 -10.44
N THR A 39 -7.20 10.48 -9.85
CA THR A 39 -8.47 9.75 -9.99
C THR A 39 -9.31 10.36 -11.12
N PHE A 40 -10.25 9.59 -11.66
CA PHE A 40 -11.24 10.12 -12.61
C PHE A 40 -12.18 11.13 -11.96
N ALA A 41 -12.51 10.92 -10.68
CA ALA A 41 -13.42 11.79 -9.93
C ALA A 41 -12.81 13.17 -9.64
N ASP A 42 -11.49 13.21 -9.38
CA ASP A 42 -10.74 14.45 -9.18
C ASP A 42 -9.29 14.31 -9.68
N HIS A 43 -8.96 15.09 -10.70
CA HIS A 43 -7.64 15.15 -11.33
C HIS A 43 -6.62 15.99 -10.54
N ARG A 44 -7.05 16.65 -9.46
CA ARG A 44 -6.17 17.42 -8.56
C ARG A 44 -5.63 16.57 -7.42
N VAL A 45 -6.28 15.45 -7.15
CA VAL A 45 -5.90 14.50 -6.11
C VAL A 45 -4.95 13.48 -6.71
N TRP A 46 -3.71 13.48 -6.21
CA TRP A 46 -2.68 12.54 -6.60
C TRP A 46 -2.62 11.35 -5.65
N GLN A 47 -2.36 10.19 -6.23
CA GLN A 47 -2.15 8.93 -5.53
C GLN A 47 -0.83 8.31 -5.95
N ASP A 48 0.00 7.99 -4.97
CA ASP A 48 1.26 7.29 -5.21
C ASP A 48 1.05 5.79 -5.03
N VAL A 49 1.50 5.02 -6.01
CA VAL A 49 1.39 3.57 -6.06
C VAL A 49 2.76 2.95 -5.84
N TYR A 50 2.82 1.98 -4.93
CA TYR A 50 4.04 1.24 -4.60
C TYR A 50 3.81 -0.26 -4.66
N TYR A 51 4.84 -0.98 -5.09
CA TYR A 51 4.94 -2.44 -4.97
C TYR A 51 5.92 -2.78 -3.85
N VAL A 52 5.40 -3.24 -2.72
CA VAL A 52 6.19 -3.41 -1.49
C VAL A 52 6.33 -4.90 -1.19
N PRO A 53 7.53 -5.49 -1.34
CA PRO A 53 7.77 -6.86 -0.92
C PRO A 53 7.60 -6.99 0.60
N ALA A 54 6.78 -7.92 1.05
CA ALA A 54 6.57 -8.21 2.46
C ALA A 54 6.30 -9.71 2.63
N ARG A 55 7.10 -10.40 3.46
CA ARG A 55 7.04 -11.86 3.59
C ARG A 55 7.23 -12.51 2.19
N ASP A 56 6.36 -13.44 1.82
CA ASP A 56 6.35 -14.15 0.52
C ASP A 56 5.44 -13.50 -0.53
N ILE A 57 4.96 -12.28 -0.29
CA ILE A 57 4.08 -11.54 -1.20
C ILE A 57 4.67 -10.19 -1.59
N VAL A 58 4.13 -9.63 -2.67
CA VAL A 58 4.32 -8.24 -3.06
C VAL A 58 2.99 -7.52 -2.88
N LEU A 59 3.00 -6.47 -2.08
CA LEU A 59 1.82 -5.66 -1.77
C LEU A 59 1.66 -4.52 -2.76
N TYR A 60 0.43 -4.28 -3.18
CA TYR A 60 -0.01 -3.06 -3.84
C TYR A 60 -0.43 -2.06 -2.77
N VAL A 61 0.34 -0.99 -2.59
CA VAL A 61 0.06 0.04 -1.59
C VAL A 61 -0.19 1.38 -2.27
N LYS A 62 -1.34 2.00 -1.99
CA LYS A 62 -1.67 3.36 -2.45
C LYS A 62 -1.65 4.36 -1.31
N PHE A 63 -1.08 5.52 -1.60
CA PHE A 63 -1.12 6.69 -0.73
C PHE A 63 -1.88 7.82 -1.40
N GLN A 64 -2.64 8.57 -0.61
CA GLN A 64 -3.20 9.86 -0.98
C GLN A 64 -2.95 10.83 0.17
N ALA A 65 -2.13 11.86 -0.03
CA ALA A 65 -1.76 12.84 1.00
C ALA A 65 -1.41 12.19 2.36
N ASP A 66 -0.44 11.27 2.35
CA ASP A 66 0.05 10.52 3.52
C ASP A 66 -0.96 9.55 4.18
N VAL A 67 -2.12 9.34 3.55
CA VAL A 67 -3.11 8.34 3.96
C VAL A 67 -2.97 7.08 3.10
N VAL A 68 -2.84 5.91 3.72
CA VAL A 68 -2.92 4.63 3.01
C VAL A 68 -4.37 4.38 2.61
N THR A 69 -4.63 4.31 1.31
CA THR A 69 -5.99 4.13 0.76
C THR A 69 -6.23 2.73 0.20
N GLU A 70 -5.17 1.98 -0.12
CA GLU A 70 -5.23 0.61 -0.59
C GLU A 70 -4.02 -0.18 -0.08
N PHE A 71 -4.25 -1.41 0.39
CA PHE A 71 -3.22 -2.31 0.91
C PHE A 71 -3.62 -3.75 0.56
N THR A 72 -3.24 -4.22 -0.62
CA THR A 72 -3.72 -5.49 -1.18
C THR A 72 -2.57 -6.33 -1.73
N VAL A 73 -2.78 -7.63 -1.96
CA VAL A 73 -1.78 -8.48 -2.62
C VAL A 73 -1.75 -8.15 -4.11
N MET A 74 -0.56 -7.84 -4.62
CA MET A 74 -0.31 -7.74 -6.06
C MET A 74 0.09 -9.09 -6.64
N ALA A 75 1.03 -9.78 -5.99
CA ALA A 75 1.61 -11.04 -6.47
C ALA A 75 2.21 -11.85 -5.31
N PHE A 76 2.43 -13.14 -5.56
CA PHE A 76 3.26 -14.01 -4.71
C PHE A 76 4.67 -14.08 -5.30
N LYS A 77 5.70 -14.22 -4.46
CA LYS A 77 7.03 -14.55 -4.95
C LYS A 77 7.03 -16.00 -5.43
N GLU A 78 7.57 -16.24 -6.63
CA GLU A 78 7.93 -17.59 -7.05
C GLU A 78 9.08 -18.10 -6.18
N LYS A 79 9.05 -19.39 -5.86
CA LYS A 79 10.10 -20.08 -5.09
C LYS A 79 11.34 -20.33 -5.93
#